data_AF-A0A2V9RE44-F1
#
_entry.id   AF-A0A2V9RE44-F1
#
_cell.length_a   1.000
_cell.length_b   1.000
_cell.length_c   1.000
_cell.angle_alpha   90.00
_cell.angle_beta   90.00
_cell.angle_gamma   90.00
#
_symmetry.space_group_name_H-M   'P 1'
#
loop_
_entity.id
_entity.type
_entity.pdbx_description
1 polymer ?
#
loop_
_entity_poly.entity_id
_entity_poly.type
_entity_poly.pdbx_seq_one_letter_code
_entity_poly.pdbx_strand_id
1 'polypeptide(L)'
;MQTPNALETRRRSSRVPANIPVLVTSLAPGARFSEICETLVVNAHGCAIRSPIKLETGVPVHLHSEEGRQIKAQVVSCQPMGPNQSGWRLGARLERPENFWGLKSCPEDWVRVPGLPETSESKSGRKQLAANSKASEQPNQLPPVVKMQLDSVQKQVSNEHLKLIIAEIVQPLQAEIAELKAKLPKGEQRRSSFDVSLSQIPPELEEQLWKRLRQDLGTRALEQTRQQSEQVLGAAKATIDQKITAGQGEFRQWVANELQGITQRAQGLSAEIADRVRQHIRTGVGEFQQQAAEAGKRLDQRSEELLQGLQQRLNEEHDAHRWEMQQIQAGVAAESTRVEKQVAGLSGRIAKLDEAAQRLESGLDKRLGQMAGEIVSNARKELETAIESGLKDMETHSAKELAKQLEDACAHLKVIQKGIEASVSESLQTQVAKTLRSFEHNLEDLAQNSVDQLRKKLAGGFNSLVKILGEHFQE
;
A
#
# COMPACT_ATOMS: atom_id res chain seq x y z
N MET A 1 1.69 -46.23 10.18
CA MET A 1 0.69 -46.02 9.13
C MET A 1 1.08 -44.80 8.31
N GLN A 2 1.79 -45.02 7.21
CA GLN A 2 2.16 -43.97 6.24
C GLN A 2 1.37 -44.26 4.97
N THR A 3 0.39 -43.42 4.67
CA THR A 3 -0.30 -43.43 3.39
C THR A 3 0.61 -42.79 2.33
N PRO A 4 1.04 -43.53 1.30
CA PRO A 4 1.70 -42.92 0.16
C PRO A 4 0.61 -42.18 -0.61
N ASN A 5 0.65 -40.85 -0.59
CA ASN A 5 -0.34 -40.07 -1.32
C ASN A 5 -0.07 -40.22 -2.82
N ALA A 6 -0.76 -41.21 -3.40
CA ALA A 6 -0.91 -41.43 -4.81
C ALA A 6 -1.54 -40.18 -5.43
N LEU A 7 -0.71 -39.38 -6.07
CA LEU A 7 -0.94 -38.51 -7.24
C LEU A 7 0.34 -37.67 -7.39
N GLU A 8 1.45 -38.32 -7.74
CA GLU A 8 2.57 -37.61 -8.35
C GLU A 8 2.04 -36.99 -9.64
N THR A 9 1.57 -35.75 -9.53
CA THR A 9 1.16 -34.93 -10.66
C THR A 9 2.41 -34.78 -11.52
N ARG A 10 2.49 -35.60 -12.57
CA ARG A 10 3.60 -35.74 -13.52
C ARG A 10 4.28 -34.39 -13.75
N ARG A 11 5.41 -34.18 -13.08
CA ARG A 11 6.10 -32.89 -13.03
C ARG A 11 6.68 -32.62 -14.43
N ARG A 12 6.26 -31.52 -15.07
CA ARG A 12 6.54 -31.24 -16.50
C ARG A 12 7.89 -30.56 -16.76
N SER A 13 8.58 -30.07 -15.72
CA SER A 13 9.88 -29.41 -15.85
C SER A 13 10.66 -29.40 -14.53
N SER A 14 11.99 -29.54 -14.60
CA SER A 14 12.92 -29.45 -13.48
C SER A 14 12.83 -28.10 -12.74
N ARG A 15 12.90 -28.11 -11.40
CA ARG A 15 12.79 -26.92 -10.53
C ARG A 15 14.18 -26.49 -10.06
N VAL A 16 14.51 -25.23 -10.29
CA VAL A 16 15.79 -24.64 -9.90
C VAL A 16 15.55 -23.65 -8.75
N PRO A 17 16.18 -23.82 -7.58
CA PRO A 17 16.15 -22.79 -6.54
C PRO A 17 16.93 -21.57 -7.05
N ALA A 18 16.25 -20.42 -7.12
CA ALA A 18 16.86 -19.18 -7.58
C ALA A 18 16.18 -18.00 -6.88
N ASN A 19 16.98 -17.09 -6.33
CA ASN A 19 16.53 -15.86 -5.70
C ASN A 19 16.66 -14.72 -6.70
N ILE A 20 15.65 -14.57 -7.56
CA ILE A 20 15.58 -13.55 -8.59
C ILE A 20 14.51 -12.55 -8.17
N PRO A 21 14.83 -11.24 -8.08
CA PRO A 21 13.82 -10.23 -7.80
C PRO A 21 12.88 -10.08 -9.00
N VAL A 22 11.58 -10.16 -8.76
CA VAL A 22 10.54 -9.95 -9.77
C VAL A 22 9.46 -9.03 -9.23
N LEU A 23 9.06 -8.04 -10.01
CA LEU A 23 7.93 -7.18 -9.68
C LEU A 23 6.63 -7.92 -10.02
N VAL A 24 5.82 -8.19 -9.00
CA VAL A 24 4.55 -8.91 -9.09
C VAL A 24 3.41 -7.91 -9.03
N THR A 25 2.67 -7.78 -10.12
CA THR A 25 1.50 -6.90 -10.20
C THR A 25 0.22 -7.72 -10.32
N SER A 26 -0.70 -7.58 -9.37
CA SER A 26 -2.04 -8.18 -9.41
C SER A 26 -2.91 -7.54 -10.48
N LEU A 27 -3.57 -8.36 -11.28
CA LEU A 27 -4.56 -7.95 -12.29
C LEU A 27 -6.00 -8.22 -11.83
N ALA A 28 -6.22 -8.55 -10.55
CA ALA A 28 -7.56 -8.76 -10.02
C ALA A 28 -8.35 -7.44 -9.96
N PRO A 29 -9.64 -7.43 -10.38
CA PRO A 29 -10.51 -6.28 -10.20
C PRO A 29 -10.77 -6.06 -8.70
N GLY A 30 -10.07 -5.08 -8.11
CA GLY A 30 -10.23 -4.67 -6.71
C GLY A 30 -8.98 -4.77 -5.83
N ALA A 31 -7.90 -5.42 -6.27
CA ALA A 31 -6.66 -5.53 -5.48
C ALA A 31 -5.47 -4.96 -6.25
N ARG A 32 -5.06 -3.72 -5.94
CA ARG A 32 -3.85 -3.07 -6.45
C ARG A 32 -2.63 -3.54 -5.66
N PHE A 33 -2.16 -4.74 -5.93
CA PHE A 33 -0.90 -5.25 -5.41
C PHE A 33 0.19 -5.09 -6.47
N SER A 34 1.28 -4.39 -6.16
CA SER A 34 2.42 -4.21 -7.06
C SER A 34 3.70 -4.07 -6.25
N GLU A 35 4.37 -5.19 -5.99
CA GLU A 35 5.55 -5.23 -5.12
C GLU A 35 6.67 -6.09 -5.71
N ILE A 36 7.91 -5.75 -5.36
CA ILE A 36 9.09 -6.52 -5.74
C ILE A 36 9.21 -7.70 -4.78
N CYS A 37 9.08 -8.90 -5.33
CA CYS A 37 9.11 -10.14 -4.59
C CYS A 37 10.27 -11.03 -5.04
N GLU A 38 10.82 -11.83 -4.13
CA GLU A 38 11.91 -12.74 -4.45
C GLU A 38 11.36 -14.11 -4.86
N THR A 39 11.84 -14.65 -5.98
CA THR A 39 11.58 -16.07 -6.30
C THR A 39 12.33 -16.96 -5.31
N LEU A 40 11.74 -18.11 -4.96
CA LEU A 40 12.38 -19.15 -4.16
C LEU A 40 12.79 -20.33 -5.05
N VAL A 41 11.88 -20.70 -5.96
CA VAL A 41 12.06 -21.83 -6.88
C VAL A 41 11.42 -21.48 -8.20
N VAL A 42 12.16 -21.61 -9.29
CA VAL A 42 11.69 -21.32 -10.65
C VAL A 42 11.68 -22.58 -11.50
N ASN A 43 10.76 -22.64 -12.45
CA ASN A 43 10.68 -23.68 -13.48
C ASN A 43 10.17 -23.06 -14.80
N ALA A 44 10.20 -23.83 -15.89
CA ALA A 44 9.71 -23.35 -17.19
C ALA A 44 8.23 -22.94 -17.18
N HIS A 45 7.42 -23.54 -16.31
CA HIS A 45 5.96 -23.36 -16.26
C HIS A 45 5.51 -22.42 -15.13
N GLY A 46 6.40 -21.85 -14.33
CA GLY A 46 6.00 -21.24 -13.07
C GLY A 46 7.14 -20.98 -12.09
N CYS A 47 6.77 -20.40 -10.96
CA CYS A 47 7.68 -20.10 -9.85
C CYS A 47 6.96 -20.17 -8.51
N ALA A 48 7.73 -20.39 -7.45
CA ALA A 48 7.35 -20.06 -6.09
C ALA A 48 8.01 -18.72 -5.74
N ILE A 49 7.24 -17.77 -5.22
CA ILE A 49 7.65 -16.42 -4.86
C ILE A 49 7.34 -16.19 -3.39
N ARG A 50 8.20 -15.42 -2.71
CA ARG A 50 7.94 -14.89 -1.37
C ARG A 50 7.23 -13.54 -1.50
N SER A 51 5.99 -13.46 -1.01
CA SER A 51 5.18 -12.24 -0.97
C SER A 51 4.92 -11.83 0.48
N PRO A 52 4.94 -10.54 0.82
CA PRO A 52 4.54 -10.10 2.15
C PRO A 52 3.02 -10.18 2.37
N ILE A 53 2.23 -10.17 1.28
CA ILE A 53 0.77 -10.18 1.31
C ILE A 53 0.22 -11.50 0.76
N LYS A 54 -0.93 -11.93 1.30
CA LYS A 54 -1.68 -13.11 0.86
C LYS A 54 -2.39 -12.80 -0.47
N LEU A 55 -2.08 -13.55 -1.52
CA LEU A 55 -2.83 -13.52 -2.78
C LEU A 55 -3.66 -14.81 -2.93
N GLU A 56 -4.94 -14.66 -3.26
CA GLU A 56 -5.85 -15.80 -3.42
C GLU A 56 -5.50 -16.64 -4.65
N THR A 57 -5.80 -17.93 -4.56
CA THR A 57 -5.65 -18.87 -5.68
C THR A 57 -6.59 -18.50 -6.81
N GLY A 58 -6.08 -18.47 -8.05
CA GLY A 58 -6.83 -18.11 -9.25
C GLY A 58 -6.58 -16.68 -9.73
N VAL A 59 -5.98 -15.82 -8.90
CA VAL A 59 -5.69 -14.42 -9.25
C VAL A 59 -4.67 -14.34 -10.39
N PRO A 60 -4.97 -13.62 -11.49
CA PRO A 60 -4.00 -13.34 -12.53
C PRO A 60 -3.00 -12.28 -12.06
N VAL A 61 -1.72 -12.53 -12.30
CA VAL A 61 -0.61 -11.63 -11.95
C VAL A 61 0.30 -11.42 -13.17
N HIS A 62 0.84 -10.22 -13.30
CA HIS A 62 1.95 -9.93 -14.20
C HIS A 62 3.27 -9.99 -13.43
N LEU A 63 4.23 -10.74 -13.97
CA LEU A 63 5.60 -10.80 -13.48
C LEU A 63 6.50 -9.98 -14.38
N HIS A 64 7.27 -9.08 -13.79
CA HIS A 64 8.26 -8.26 -14.48
C HIS A 64 9.65 -8.61 -13.96
N SER A 65 10.55 -8.95 -14.88
CA SER A 65 11.97 -9.17 -14.59
C SER A 65 12.71 -7.83 -14.60
N GLU A 66 13.82 -7.76 -13.86
CA GLU A 66 14.76 -6.63 -13.90
C GLU A 66 15.33 -6.39 -15.31
N GLU A 67 15.42 -7.43 -16.15
CA GLU A 67 15.84 -7.32 -17.55
C GLU A 67 14.75 -6.74 -18.49
N GLY A 68 13.62 -6.28 -17.94
CA GLY A 68 12.51 -5.71 -18.70
C GLY A 68 11.58 -6.72 -19.36
N ARG A 69 11.76 -8.03 -19.11
CA ARG A 69 10.85 -9.07 -19.61
C ARG A 69 9.56 -9.07 -18.79
N GLN A 70 8.43 -9.33 -19.46
CA GLN A 70 7.11 -9.38 -18.82
C GLN A 70 6.37 -10.65 -19.20
N ILE A 71 5.72 -11.29 -18.23
CA ILE A 71 4.92 -12.49 -18.48
C ILE A 71 3.68 -12.55 -17.58
N LYS A 72 2.59 -13.08 -18.14
CA LYS A 72 1.36 -13.36 -17.40
C LYS A 72 1.46 -14.69 -16.67
N ALA A 73 1.01 -14.69 -15.43
CA ALA A 73 0.95 -15.87 -14.59
C ALA A 73 -0.34 -15.91 -13.77
N GLN A 74 -0.67 -17.07 -13.24
CA GLN A 74 -1.83 -17.27 -12.37
C GLN A 74 -1.38 -17.87 -11.05
N VAL A 75 -1.87 -17.35 -9.93
CA VAL A 75 -1.59 -17.89 -8.59
C VAL A 75 -2.30 -19.25 -8.44
N VAL A 76 -1.53 -20.31 -8.23
CA VAL A 76 -2.03 -21.70 -8.08
C VAL A 76 -2.04 -22.13 -6.62
N SER A 77 -1.14 -21.60 -5.80
CA SER A 77 -1.09 -21.90 -4.36
C SER A 77 -0.63 -20.71 -3.55
N CYS A 78 -1.16 -20.57 -2.33
CA CYS A 78 -0.70 -19.60 -1.35
C CYS A 78 -0.62 -20.30 0.01
N GLN A 79 0.57 -20.37 0.58
CA GLN A 79 0.82 -21.00 1.88
C GLN A 79 1.57 -20.03 2.79
N PRO A 80 1.24 -19.95 4.09
CA PRO A 80 2.02 -19.13 5.01
C PRO A 80 3.44 -19.71 5.11
N MET A 81 4.44 -18.84 5.14
CA MET A 81 5.79 -19.27 5.50
C MET A 81 5.81 -19.64 6.99
N GLY A 82 6.61 -20.64 7.38
CA GLY A 82 6.54 -21.26 8.70
C GLY A 82 6.76 -20.28 9.88
N PRO A 83 6.69 -20.76 11.13
CA PRO A 83 6.57 -19.93 12.33
C PRO A 83 7.66 -18.86 12.54
N ASN A 84 8.82 -18.97 11.86
CA ASN A 84 9.95 -18.03 11.98
C ASN A 84 10.14 -17.11 10.75
N GLN A 85 9.22 -17.12 9.78
CA GLN A 85 9.36 -16.31 8.56
C GLN A 85 8.09 -15.53 8.26
N SER A 86 8.17 -14.20 8.30
CA SER A 86 7.08 -13.33 7.87
C SER A 86 6.93 -13.38 6.33
N GLY A 87 5.71 -13.71 5.89
CA GLY A 87 5.32 -13.72 4.48
C GLY A 87 4.56 -14.97 4.04
N TRP A 88 4.17 -14.97 2.78
CA TRP A 88 3.42 -16.01 2.10
C TRP A 88 4.24 -16.57 0.94
N ARG A 89 4.28 -17.89 0.83
CA ARG A 89 4.81 -18.60 -0.33
C ARG A 89 3.71 -18.72 -1.37
N LEU A 90 3.85 -17.96 -2.45
CA LEU A 90 2.94 -17.96 -3.59
C LEU A 90 3.49 -18.85 -4.71
N GLY A 91 2.76 -19.87 -5.12
CA GLY A 91 3.04 -20.61 -6.35
C GLY A 91 2.30 -19.95 -7.50
N ALA A 92 3.04 -19.40 -8.47
CA ALA A 92 2.49 -18.84 -9.71
C ALA A 92 2.81 -19.76 -10.89
N ARG A 93 1.84 -20.00 -11.76
CA ARG A 93 1.98 -20.73 -13.02
C ARG A 93 2.00 -19.74 -14.18
N LEU A 94 3.04 -19.77 -15.00
CA LEU A 94 3.16 -18.97 -16.20
C LEU A 94 2.12 -19.42 -17.24
N GLU A 95 1.52 -18.46 -17.94
CA GLU A 95 0.59 -18.72 -19.04
C GLU A 95 1.31 -19.36 -20.24
N ARG A 96 2.55 -18.93 -20.50
CA ARG A 96 3.43 -19.48 -21.53
C ARG A 96 4.67 -20.10 -20.89
N PRO A 97 4.99 -21.37 -21.17
CA PRO A 97 6.19 -21.98 -20.63
C PRO A 97 7.43 -21.46 -21.37
N GLU A 98 8.26 -20.68 -20.68
CA GLU A 98 9.44 -20.04 -21.27
C GLU A 98 10.55 -19.85 -20.22
N ASN A 99 11.80 -19.70 -20.67
CA ASN A 99 12.90 -19.26 -19.82
C ASN A 99 12.82 -17.75 -19.53
N PHE A 100 11.72 -17.33 -18.91
CA PHE A 100 11.50 -15.96 -18.45
C PHE A 100 12.58 -15.48 -17.48
N TRP A 101 13.17 -16.41 -16.72
CA TRP A 101 14.09 -16.16 -15.61
C TRP A 101 15.52 -15.75 -16.03
N GLY A 102 15.84 -15.74 -17.32
CA GLY A 102 17.17 -15.32 -17.81
C GLY A 102 18.32 -16.26 -17.42
N LEU A 103 18.02 -17.47 -16.92
CA LEU A 103 19.05 -18.41 -16.45
C LEU A 103 19.89 -18.92 -17.63
N LYS A 104 21.18 -18.58 -17.63
CA LYS A 104 22.18 -18.98 -18.65
C LYS A 104 22.45 -20.50 -18.63
N SER A 105 22.21 -21.17 -17.50
CA SER A 105 22.33 -22.62 -17.30
C SER A 105 20.96 -23.24 -16.98
N CYS A 106 20.00 -23.12 -17.90
CA CYS A 106 18.68 -23.74 -17.73
C CYS A 106 18.74 -25.26 -17.99
N PRO A 107 17.99 -26.08 -17.23
CA PRO A 107 17.84 -27.52 -17.51
C PRO A 107 17.31 -27.79 -18.92
N GLU A 108 17.77 -28.87 -19.55
CA GLU A 108 17.43 -29.22 -20.95
C GLU A 108 15.92 -29.46 -21.16
N ASP A 109 15.21 -29.84 -20.09
CA ASP A 109 13.76 -30.05 -20.05
C ASP A 109 12.93 -28.76 -20.25
N TRP A 110 13.54 -27.58 -20.11
CA TRP A 110 12.86 -26.29 -20.35
C TRP A 110 12.78 -25.94 -21.84
N VAL A 111 13.59 -26.58 -22.68
CA VAL A 111 13.67 -26.36 -24.13
C VAL A 111 12.80 -27.34 -24.91
N ARG A 112 12.43 -28.48 -24.31
CA ARG A 112 11.60 -29.53 -24.92
C ARG A 112 10.22 -29.64 -24.25
N VAL A 113 9.32 -28.69 -24.51
CA VAL A 113 7.88 -28.90 -24.21
C VAL A 113 7.15 -29.17 -25.54
N PRO A 114 6.78 -30.43 -25.87
CA PRO A 114 5.99 -30.74 -27.06
C PRO A 114 4.51 -30.45 -26.80
N GLY A 115 3.95 -29.55 -27.60
CA GLY A 115 2.54 -29.17 -27.60
C GLY A 115 2.26 -28.16 -28.71
N LEU A 116 2.65 -28.52 -29.94
CA LEU A 116 2.37 -27.77 -31.17
C LEU A 116 0.97 -28.16 -31.72
N PRO A 117 0.35 -27.32 -32.57
CA PRO A 117 0.70 -27.41 -33.98
C PRO A 117 1.57 -26.24 -34.45
N GLU A 118 2.53 -26.61 -35.27
CA GLU A 118 3.49 -25.74 -35.94
C GLU A 118 2.78 -24.82 -36.92
N THR A 119 3.15 -23.55 -36.90
CA THR A 119 3.66 -22.93 -38.12
C THR A 119 5.04 -22.38 -37.81
N SER A 120 6.03 -23.18 -38.25
CA SER A 120 7.37 -22.80 -38.70
C SER A 120 8.11 -21.75 -37.87
N GLU A 121 9.18 -22.17 -37.19
CA GLU A 121 10.51 -22.08 -37.81
C GLU A 121 11.64 -22.67 -36.95
N SER A 122 12.65 -23.14 -37.68
CA SER A 122 14.06 -23.21 -37.30
C SER A 122 14.55 -24.38 -36.44
N LYS A 123 15.43 -25.18 -37.04
CA LYS A 123 16.56 -25.76 -36.31
C LYS A 123 17.86 -25.55 -37.08
N SER A 124 18.62 -24.56 -36.61
CA SER A 124 20.06 -24.70 -36.45
C SER A 124 20.31 -25.19 -35.01
N GLY A 125 21.08 -26.27 -34.88
CA GLY A 125 21.47 -26.85 -33.60
C GLY A 125 22.96 -27.14 -33.59
N ARG A 126 23.62 -26.73 -32.51
CA ARG A 126 25.08 -26.79 -32.29
C ARG A 126 25.36 -27.68 -31.08
N LYS A 127 26.29 -28.63 -31.18
CA LYS A 127 27.22 -29.12 -30.12
C LYS A 127 28.00 -30.33 -30.66
N GLN A 128 29.14 -30.78 -30.12
CA GLN A 128 30.42 -30.19 -29.68
C GLN A 128 31.32 -31.42 -29.35
N LEU A 129 32.64 -31.30 -29.55
CA LEU A 129 33.73 -32.12 -28.97
C LEU A 129 34.12 -33.46 -29.63
N ALA A 130 35.10 -33.33 -30.54
CA ALA A 130 36.44 -33.95 -30.53
C ALA A 130 36.60 -35.47 -30.30
N ALA A 131 36.90 -36.18 -31.40
CA ALA A 131 37.88 -37.26 -31.44
C ALA A 131 38.66 -37.16 -32.75
N ASN A 132 39.97 -37.05 -32.62
CA ASN A 132 40.95 -36.93 -33.70
C ASN A 132 41.16 -38.32 -34.33
N SER A 133 40.99 -38.47 -35.65
CA SER A 133 41.84 -39.25 -36.57
C SER A 133 41.18 -39.55 -37.92
N LYS A 134 41.75 -38.93 -38.97
CA LYS A 134 42.04 -39.46 -40.31
C LYS A 134 40.90 -39.76 -41.32
N ALA A 135 40.93 -38.92 -42.36
CA ALA A 135 40.87 -39.24 -43.80
C ALA A 135 39.59 -39.87 -44.37
N SER A 136 38.82 -39.12 -45.15
CA SER A 136 38.99 -38.96 -46.61
C SER A 136 37.71 -38.38 -47.23
N GLU A 137 37.89 -37.58 -48.28
CA GLU A 137 36.94 -37.29 -49.38
C GLU A 137 35.71 -36.37 -49.19
N GLN A 138 35.90 -35.17 -49.77
CA GLN A 138 35.00 -34.44 -50.68
C GLN A 138 33.96 -33.43 -50.16
N PRO A 139 33.72 -32.34 -50.93
CA PRO A 139 33.41 -31.02 -50.39
C PRO A 139 31.96 -30.55 -50.62
N ASN A 140 31.48 -29.78 -49.64
CA ASN A 140 30.59 -28.63 -49.70
C ASN A 140 29.73 -28.39 -50.96
N GLN A 141 28.41 -28.47 -50.77
CA GLN A 141 27.42 -27.83 -51.63
C GLN A 141 27.11 -26.41 -51.15
N LEU A 142 27.19 -25.45 -52.09
CA LEU A 142 26.70 -24.08 -52.01
C LEU A 142 25.43 -23.92 -52.91
N PRO A 143 24.62 -22.84 -52.73
CA PRO A 143 23.23 -22.72 -53.19
C PRO A 143 22.98 -22.71 -54.72
N PRO A 144 21.75 -22.99 -55.19
CA PRO A 144 21.45 -23.35 -56.60
C PRO A 144 21.50 -22.19 -57.62
N VAL A 145 21.53 -20.93 -57.18
CA VAL A 145 21.38 -19.78 -58.08
C VAL A 145 22.69 -19.41 -58.79
N VAL A 146 23.84 -19.68 -58.18
CA VAL A 146 25.16 -19.35 -58.75
C VAL A 146 25.65 -20.43 -59.73
N LYS A 147 25.14 -21.67 -59.63
CA LYS A 147 25.42 -22.76 -60.58
C LYS A 147 24.81 -22.53 -61.95
N MET A 148 23.57 -22.00 -62.03
CA MET A 148 22.92 -21.78 -63.33
C MET A 148 23.58 -20.69 -64.18
N GLN A 149 24.13 -19.64 -63.57
CA GLN A 149 24.80 -18.58 -64.33
C GLN A 149 26.24 -18.97 -64.73
N LEU A 150 26.97 -19.71 -63.88
CA LEU A 150 28.31 -20.19 -64.20
C LEU A 150 28.29 -21.34 -65.25
N ASP A 151 27.31 -22.24 -65.18
CA ASP A 151 27.14 -23.30 -66.19
C ASP A 151 26.70 -22.74 -67.56
N SER A 152 26.01 -21.59 -67.60
CA SER A 152 25.64 -20.94 -68.86
C SER A 152 26.83 -20.31 -69.57
N VAL A 153 27.75 -19.70 -68.82
CA VAL A 153 28.96 -19.07 -69.36
C VAL A 153 30.00 -20.13 -69.74
N GLN A 154 30.09 -21.22 -68.98
CA GLN A 154 31.02 -22.32 -69.27
C GLN A 154 30.55 -23.25 -70.40
N LYS A 155 29.24 -23.33 -70.69
CA LYS A 155 28.71 -24.01 -71.89
C LYS A 155 28.83 -23.18 -73.17
N GLN A 156 28.84 -21.85 -73.09
CA GLN A 156 28.99 -20.99 -74.26
C GLN A 156 30.42 -20.95 -74.81
N VAL A 157 31.43 -21.26 -74.00
CA VAL A 157 32.82 -21.44 -74.47
C VAL A 157 33.13 -22.93 -74.54
N SER A 158 32.36 -23.65 -75.37
CA SER A 158 32.59 -25.07 -75.59
C SER A 158 33.91 -25.28 -76.34
N ASN A 159 34.61 -26.35 -75.96
CA ASN A 159 35.81 -26.90 -76.61
C ASN A 159 35.67 -27.01 -78.14
N GLU A 160 34.44 -27.06 -78.65
CA GLU A 160 34.08 -26.98 -80.09
C GLU A 160 34.42 -25.64 -80.74
N HIS A 161 34.18 -24.49 -80.10
CA HIS A 161 34.52 -23.19 -80.70
C HIS A 161 36.03 -22.97 -80.75
N LEU A 162 36.76 -23.43 -79.71
CA LEU A 162 38.22 -23.46 -79.74
C LEU A 162 38.75 -24.45 -80.78
N LYS A 163 38.13 -25.63 -80.96
CA LYS A 163 38.49 -26.55 -82.05
C LYS A 163 38.18 -26.00 -83.43
N LEU A 164 37.09 -25.25 -83.60
CA LEU A 164 36.74 -24.59 -84.86
C LEU A 164 37.72 -23.45 -85.17
N ILE A 165 38.06 -22.61 -84.19
CA ILE A 165 39.07 -21.55 -84.36
C ILE A 165 40.46 -22.17 -84.62
N ILE A 166 40.84 -23.25 -83.90
CA ILE A 166 42.09 -23.97 -84.15
C ILE A 166 42.07 -24.64 -85.53
N ALA A 167 40.94 -25.21 -85.97
CA ALA A 167 40.81 -25.81 -87.30
C ALA A 167 40.84 -24.75 -88.41
N GLU A 168 40.25 -23.58 -88.20
CA GLU A 168 40.25 -22.45 -89.13
C GLU A 168 41.64 -21.80 -89.27
N ILE A 169 42.46 -21.85 -88.22
CA ILE A 169 43.86 -21.42 -88.26
C ILE A 169 44.78 -22.52 -88.83
N VAL A 170 44.49 -23.80 -88.57
CA VAL A 170 45.34 -24.94 -88.99
C VAL A 170 45.06 -25.37 -90.43
N GLN A 171 43.84 -25.18 -90.97
CA GLN A 171 43.51 -25.49 -92.36
C GLN A 171 44.35 -24.73 -93.41
N PRO A 172 44.54 -23.40 -93.34
CA PRO A 172 45.39 -22.69 -94.29
C PRO A 172 46.87 -23.11 -94.14
N LEU A 173 47.33 -23.38 -92.92
CA LEU A 173 48.69 -23.89 -92.68
C LEU A 173 48.89 -25.31 -93.24
N GLN A 174 47.90 -26.20 -93.16
CA GLN A 174 47.94 -27.53 -93.75
C GLN A 174 47.85 -27.50 -95.28
N ALA A 175 47.08 -26.57 -95.84
CA ALA A 175 46.99 -26.34 -97.29
C ALA A 175 48.30 -25.77 -97.85
N GLU A 176 48.94 -24.82 -97.16
CA GLU A 176 50.25 -24.29 -97.54
C GLU A 176 51.37 -25.35 -97.39
N ILE A 177 51.32 -26.22 -96.37
CA ILE A 177 52.24 -27.36 -96.25
C ILE A 177 52.03 -28.38 -97.39
N ALA A 178 50.78 -28.60 -97.84
CA ALA A 178 50.46 -29.46 -98.97
C ALA A 178 50.91 -28.84 -100.31
N GLU A 179 50.78 -27.52 -100.47
CA GLU A 179 51.27 -26.79 -101.64
C GLU A 179 52.80 -26.74 -101.68
N LEU A 180 53.47 -26.57 -100.53
CA LEU A 180 54.93 -26.67 -100.41
C LEU A 180 55.44 -28.11 -100.65
N LYS A 181 54.65 -29.13 -100.29
CA LYS A 181 54.91 -30.54 -100.66
C LYS A 181 54.71 -30.81 -102.16
N ALA A 182 53.75 -30.16 -102.80
CA ALA A 182 53.51 -30.24 -104.24
C ALA A 182 54.58 -29.48 -105.06
N LYS A 183 55.20 -28.46 -104.46
CA LYS A 183 56.35 -27.70 -105.02
C LYS A 183 57.70 -28.38 -104.78
N LEU A 184 57.76 -29.53 -104.10
CA LEU A 184 58.95 -30.38 -104.06
C LEU A 184 59.00 -31.21 -105.36
N PRO A 185 60.05 -31.11 -106.20
CA PRO A 185 60.12 -31.92 -107.40
C PRO A 185 60.30 -33.40 -107.01
N LYS A 186 59.24 -34.20 -107.17
CA LYS A 186 59.41 -35.61 -107.50
C LYS A 186 60.21 -35.65 -108.80
N GLY A 187 61.52 -35.89 -108.69
CA GLY A 187 62.42 -36.01 -109.83
C GLY A 187 61.96 -37.16 -110.73
N GLU A 188 61.18 -36.81 -111.75
CA GLU A 188 60.86 -37.66 -112.87
C GLU A 188 62.14 -38.05 -113.61
N GLN A 189 62.25 -39.36 -113.83
CA GLN A 189 63.10 -39.99 -114.82
C GLN A 189 62.90 -39.31 -116.18
N ARG A 190 63.85 -38.48 -116.60
CA ARG A 190 64.07 -38.20 -118.02
C ARG A 190 65.20 -39.08 -118.54
N ARG A 191 64.81 -40.29 -118.99
CA ARG A 191 65.57 -41.01 -120.02
C ARG A 191 65.46 -40.22 -121.32
N SER A 192 66.58 -39.70 -121.83
CA SER A 192 66.69 -39.25 -123.21
C SER A 192 68.15 -39.27 -123.67
N SER A 193 68.44 -40.28 -124.50
CA SER A 193 69.38 -40.28 -125.62
C SER A 193 70.72 -39.52 -125.48
N PHE A 194 71.73 -40.19 -124.92
CA PHE A 194 73.07 -40.13 -125.48
C PHE A 194 73.58 -41.56 -125.59
N ASP A 195 73.18 -42.18 -126.69
CA ASP A 195 73.75 -43.41 -127.23
C ASP A 195 75.00 -43.01 -128.01
N VAL A 196 76.16 -43.08 -127.35
CA VAL A 196 77.44 -43.33 -128.02
C VAL A 196 78.23 -44.27 -127.12
N SER A 197 78.14 -45.57 -127.42
CA SER A 197 79.13 -46.54 -126.99
C SER A 197 80.43 -46.26 -127.73
N LEU A 198 81.43 -45.67 -127.06
CA LEU A 198 82.83 -45.97 -127.36
C LEU A 198 83.62 -45.97 -126.04
N SER A 199 83.65 -47.17 -125.46
CA SER A 199 84.82 -47.74 -124.79
C SER A 199 86.13 -47.08 -125.22
N GLN A 200 86.95 -46.72 -124.21
CA GLN A 200 88.22 -45.97 -124.23
C GLN A 200 88.10 -44.49 -123.84
N ILE A 201 87.70 -44.26 -122.59
CA ILE A 201 88.14 -43.11 -121.79
C ILE A 201 89.04 -43.67 -120.67
N PRO A 202 90.28 -43.20 -120.51
CA PRO A 202 91.19 -43.66 -119.46
C PRO A 202 90.56 -43.58 -118.05
N PRO A 203 90.71 -44.60 -117.18
CA PRO A 203 90.09 -44.62 -115.84
C PRO A 203 90.51 -43.45 -114.94
N GLU A 204 91.60 -42.77 -115.30
CA GLU A 204 92.09 -41.56 -114.62
C GLU A 204 91.18 -40.33 -114.83
N LEU A 205 90.44 -40.25 -115.94
CA LEU A 205 89.58 -39.10 -116.25
C LEU A 205 88.17 -39.24 -115.66
N GLU A 206 87.66 -40.45 -115.46
CA GLU A 206 86.39 -40.67 -114.75
C GLU A 206 86.51 -40.32 -113.27
N GLU A 207 87.58 -40.75 -112.59
CA GLU A 207 87.82 -40.34 -111.20
C GLU A 207 87.97 -38.83 -111.08
N GLN A 208 88.68 -38.16 -112.01
CA GLN A 208 88.84 -36.71 -111.98
C GLN A 208 87.53 -35.94 -112.28
N LEU A 209 86.69 -36.45 -113.17
CA LEU A 209 85.37 -35.86 -113.43
C LEU A 209 84.43 -36.07 -112.25
N TRP A 210 84.40 -37.26 -111.64
CA TRP A 210 83.63 -37.49 -110.41
C TRP A 210 84.14 -36.67 -109.25
N LYS A 211 85.47 -36.47 -109.13
CA LYS A 211 86.08 -35.64 -108.10
C LYS A 211 85.75 -34.15 -108.32
N ARG A 212 85.83 -33.62 -109.55
CA ARG A 212 85.42 -32.23 -109.86
C ARG A 212 83.92 -32.00 -109.73
N LEU A 213 83.09 -32.93 -110.20
CA LEU A 213 81.65 -32.79 -110.12
C LEU A 213 81.17 -32.86 -108.65
N ARG A 214 81.86 -33.65 -107.81
CA ARG A 214 81.57 -33.76 -106.38
C ARG A 214 82.21 -32.63 -105.55
N GLN A 215 83.42 -32.16 -105.90
CA GLN A 215 84.12 -31.11 -105.15
C GLN A 215 83.73 -29.69 -105.55
N ASP A 216 83.49 -29.38 -106.83
CA ASP A 216 83.23 -28.01 -107.28
C ASP A 216 81.76 -27.75 -107.61
N LEU A 217 81.10 -28.66 -108.32
CA LEU A 217 79.68 -28.50 -108.67
C LEU A 217 78.77 -28.93 -107.52
N GLY A 218 79.09 -30.02 -106.83
CA GLY A 218 78.35 -30.50 -105.67
C GLY A 218 78.40 -29.52 -104.50
N THR A 219 79.55 -28.95 -104.18
CA THR A 219 79.69 -27.96 -103.09
C THR A 219 79.03 -26.63 -103.45
N ARG A 220 79.17 -26.14 -104.68
CA ARG A 220 78.48 -24.91 -105.12
C ARG A 220 76.97 -25.09 -105.20
N ALA A 221 76.48 -26.23 -105.68
CA ALA A 221 75.05 -26.52 -105.70
C ALA A 221 74.48 -26.68 -104.29
N LEU A 222 75.21 -27.33 -103.38
CA LEU A 222 74.81 -27.45 -101.97
C LEU A 222 74.84 -26.09 -101.25
N GLU A 223 75.87 -25.27 -101.47
CA GLU A 223 75.98 -23.93 -100.89
C GLU A 223 74.90 -22.99 -101.43
N GLN A 224 74.63 -23.04 -102.74
CA GLN A 224 73.55 -22.28 -103.36
C GLN A 224 72.18 -22.75 -102.85
N THR A 225 71.96 -24.06 -102.71
CA THR A 225 70.71 -24.61 -102.15
C THR A 225 70.57 -24.28 -100.66
N ARG A 226 71.68 -24.23 -99.91
CA ARG A 226 71.71 -23.83 -98.51
C ARG A 226 71.40 -22.34 -98.35
N GLN A 227 71.99 -21.47 -99.16
CA GLN A 227 71.70 -20.04 -99.14
C GLN A 227 70.26 -19.76 -99.55
N GLN A 228 69.74 -20.48 -100.55
CA GLN A 228 68.33 -20.39 -100.94
C GLN A 228 67.41 -20.89 -99.82
N SER A 229 67.76 -21.97 -99.12
CA SER A 229 66.93 -22.47 -98.01
C SER A 229 67.00 -21.56 -96.78
N GLU A 230 68.16 -20.99 -96.44
CA GLU A 230 68.30 -20.01 -95.36
C GLU A 230 67.52 -18.72 -95.67
N GLN A 231 67.51 -18.25 -96.92
CA GLN A 231 66.70 -17.11 -97.35
C GLN A 231 65.19 -17.40 -97.28
N VAL A 232 64.75 -18.56 -97.77
CA VAL A 232 63.32 -18.95 -97.73
C VAL A 232 62.87 -19.18 -96.28
N LEU A 233 63.69 -19.82 -95.44
CA LEU A 233 63.39 -20.01 -94.03
C LEU A 233 63.42 -18.69 -93.25
N GLY A 234 64.35 -17.79 -93.57
CA GLY A 234 64.41 -16.44 -93.01
C GLY A 234 63.16 -15.62 -93.36
N ALA A 235 62.73 -15.64 -94.62
CA ALA A 235 61.50 -14.98 -95.08
C ALA A 235 60.24 -15.60 -94.46
N ALA A 236 60.17 -16.94 -94.39
CA ALA A 236 59.06 -17.64 -93.75
C ALA A 236 59.00 -17.32 -92.25
N LYS A 237 60.14 -17.31 -91.54
CA LYS A 237 60.23 -16.93 -90.14
C LYS A 237 59.77 -15.49 -89.91
N ALA A 238 60.24 -14.54 -90.73
CA ALA A 238 59.81 -13.14 -90.64
C ALA A 238 58.30 -12.99 -90.89
N THR A 239 57.74 -13.76 -91.84
CA THR A 239 56.30 -13.77 -92.12
C THR A 239 55.50 -14.33 -90.93
N ILE A 240 55.99 -15.41 -90.31
CA ILE A 240 55.39 -15.99 -89.10
C ILE A 240 55.46 -14.99 -87.94
N ASP A 241 56.61 -14.37 -87.68
CA ASP A 241 56.77 -13.38 -86.61
C ASP A 241 55.86 -12.15 -86.86
N GLN A 242 55.71 -11.72 -88.11
CA GLN A 242 54.79 -10.65 -88.48
C GLN A 242 53.32 -11.04 -88.25
N LYS A 243 52.91 -12.27 -88.61
CA LYS A 243 51.55 -12.76 -88.36
C LYS A 243 51.27 -12.95 -86.87
N ILE A 244 52.24 -13.42 -86.10
CA ILE A 244 52.14 -13.55 -84.64
C ILE A 244 51.98 -12.18 -83.99
N THR A 245 52.81 -11.20 -84.36
CA THR A 245 52.74 -9.85 -83.80
C THR A 245 51.44 -9.13 -84.20
N ALA A 246 50.99 -9.29 -85.45
CA ALA A 246 49.69 -8.79 -85.91
C ALA A 246 48.54 -9.42 -85.13
N GLY A 247 48.50 -10.75 -85.00
CA GLY A 247 47.46 -11.45 -84.24
C GLY A 247 47.47 -11.12 -82.74
N GLN A 248 48.64 -10.92 -82.14
CA GLN A 248 48.76 -10.43 -80.76
C GLN A 248 48.24 -9.00 -80.62
N GLY A 249 48.49 -8.13 -81.60
CA GLY A 249 47.97 -6.77 -81.64
C GLY A 249 46.45 -6.73 -81.71
N GLU A 250 45.87 -7.49 -82.65
CA GLU A 250 44.42 -7.65 -82.81
C GLU A 250 43.77 -8.23 -81.56
N PHE A 251 44.37 -9.27 -80.96
CA PHE A 251 43.87 -9.87 -79.72
C PHE A 251 43.90 -8.87 -78.55
N ARG A 252 44.99 -8.11 -78.39
CA ARG A 252 45.07 -7.07 -77.34
C ARG A 252 44.02 -5.99 -77.53
N GLN A 253 43.78 -5.56 -78.76
CA GLN A 253 42.78 -4.55 -79.07
C GLN A 253 41.37 -5.09 -78.81
N TRP A 254 41.09 -6.33 -79.21
CA TRP A 254 39.82 -6.98 -78.92
C TRP A 254 39.59 -7.12 -77.40
N VAL A 255 40.57 -7.59 -76.64
CA VAL A 255 40.47 -7.69 -75.17
C VAL A 255 40.27 -6.32 -74.52
N ALA A 256 40.97 -5.29 -74.98
CA ALA A 256 40.80 -3.93 -74.45
C ALA A 256 39.37 -3.40 -74.68
N ASN A 257 38.81 -3.63 -75.88
CA ASN A 257 37.45 -3.25 -76.22
C ASN A 257 36.41 -4.03 -75.38
N GLU A 258 36.60 -5.34 -75.20
CA GLU A 258 35.68 -6.17 -74.41
C GLU A 258 35.73 -5.81 -72.93
N LEU A 259 36.93 -5.59 -72.36
CA LEU A 259 37.10 -5.12 -70.99
C LEU A 259 36.46 -3.74 -70.78
N GLN A 260 36.58 -2.83 -71.75
CA GLN A 260 35.92 -1.53 -71.70
C GLN A 260 34.39 -1.68 -71.75
N GLY A 261 33.86 -2.55 -72.62
CA GLY A 261 32.43 -2.84 -72.70
C GLY A 261 31.89 -3.45 -71.40
N ILE A 262 32.60 -4.40 -70.81
CA ILE A 262 32.25 -5.00 -69.52
C ILE A 262 32.27 -3.94 -68.42
N THR A 263 33.28 -3.06 -68.39
CA THR A 263 33.40 -1.99 -67.39
C THR A 263 32.24 -1.01 -67.49
N GLN A 264 31.86 -0.59 -68.70
CA GLN A 264 30.72 0.30 -68.92
C GLN A 264 29.41 -0.36 -68.49
N ARG A 265 29.21 -1.65 -68.79
CA ARG A 265 28.03 -2.40 -68.36
C ARG A 265 27.98 -2.54 -66.84
N ALA A 266 29.11 -2.83 -66.19
CA ALA A 266 29.20 -2.93 -64.74
C ALA A 266 28.91 -1.58 -64.06
N GLN A 267 29.41 -0.47 -64.63
CA GLN A 267 29.12 0.87 -64.15
C GLN A 267 27.64 1.24 -64.33
N GLY A 268 27.04 0.90 -65.48
CA GLY A 268 25.60 1.10 -65.72
C GLY A 268 24.72 0.34 -64.72
N LEU A 269 24.99 -0.95 -64.52
CA LEU A 269 24.29 -1.76 -63.53
C LEU A 269 24.48 -1.23 -62.10
N SER A 270 25.69 -0.80 -61.75
CA SER A 270 25.94 -0.20 -60.43
C SER A 270 25.16 1.10 -60.23
N ALA A 271 25.07 1.96 -61.25
CA ALA A 271 24.29 3.18 -61.21
C ALA A 271 22.79 2.88 -61.07
N GLU A 272 22.26 1.93 -61.84
CA GLU A 272 20.86 1.50 -61.75
C GLU A 272 20.52 0.91 -60.37
N ILE A 273 21.40 0.07 -59.81
CA ILE A 273 21.24 -0.47 -58.47
C ILE A 273 21.26 0.67 -57.45
N ALA A 274 22.20 1.62 -57.56
CA ALA A 274 22.26 2.76 -56.67
C ALA A 274 20.99 3.64 -56.75
N ASP A 275 20.46 3.85 -57.94
CA ASP A 275 19.21 4.59 -58.14
C ASP A 275 17.99 3.84 -57.58
N ARG A 276 17.90 2.53 -57.80
CA ARG A 276 16.83 1.70 -57.24
C ARG A 276 16.87 1.70 -55.71
N VAL A 277 18.06 1.60 -55.11
CA VAL A 277 18.24 1.68 -53.65
C VAL A 277 17.86 3.07 -53.14
N ARG A 278 18.31 4.14 -53.80
CA ARG A 278 17.93 5.52 -53.44
C ARG A 278 16.43 5.75 -53.51
N GLN A 279 15.76 5.23 -54.54
CA GLN A 279 14.30 5.32 -54.68
C GLN A 279 13.59 4.54 -53.57
N HIS A 280 13.98 3.30 -53.31
CA HIS A 280 13.37 2.49 -52.25
C HIS A 280 13.53 3.15 -50.87
N ILE A 281 14.70 3.71 -50.58
CA ILE A 281 14.92 4.46 -49.33
C ILE A 281 14.02 5.69 -49.26
N ARG A 282 13.91 6.48 -50.35
CA ARG A 282 13.02 7.66 -50.37
C ARG A 282 11.55 7.27 -50.18
N THR A 283 11.08 6.22 -50.83
CA THR A 283 9.72 5.72 -50.67
C THR A 283 9.50 5.21 -49.25
N GLY A 284 10.40 4.39 -48.71
CA GLY A 284 10.29 3.86 -47.35
C GLY A 284 10.35 4.95 -46.27
N VAL A 285 11.17 5.99 -46.45
CA VAL A 285 11.20 7.15 -45.55
C VAL A 285 9.88 7.92 -45.64
N GLY A 286 9.31 8.11 -46.83
CA GLY A 286 8.02 8.77 -47.01
C GLY A 286 6.88 7.99 -46.34
N GLU A 287 6.82 6.68 -46.54
CA GLU A 287 5.84 5.79 -45.91
C GLU A 287 5.98 5.80 -44.38
N PHE A 288 7.21 5.72 -43.87
CA PHE A 288 7.48 5.78 -42.43
C PHE A 288 7.06 7.14 -41.83
N GLN A 289 7.38 8.26 -42.49
CA GLN A 289 6.96 9.59 -42.05
C GLN A 289 5.43 9.72 -42.03
N GLN A 290 4.74 9.18 -43.03
CA GLN A 290 3.28 9.18 -43.07
C GLN A 290 2.69 8.33 -41.94
N GLN A 291 3.20 7.12 -41.71
CA GLN A 291 2.76 6.26 -40.62
C GLN A 291 3.02 6.90 -39.25
N ALA A 292 4.16 7.58 -39.08
CA ALA A 292 4.48 8.32 -37.86
C ALA A 292 3.52 9.50 -37.66
N ALA A 293 3.18 10.25 -38.71
CA ALA A 293 2.21 11.34 -38.63
C ALA A 293 0.79 10.84 -38.30
N GLU A 294 0.36 9.72 -38.89
CA GLU A 294 -0.92 9.08 -38.60
C GLU A 294 -0.96 8.47 -37.19
N ALA A 295 0.16 7.92 -36.71
CA ALA A 295 0.30 7.48 -35.33
C ALA A 295 0.22 8.67 -34.36
N GLY A 296 0.86 9.79 -34.69
CA GLY A 296 0.76 11.05 -33.95
C GLY A 296 -0.68 11.53 -33.84
N LYS A 297 -1.39 11.67 -34.97
CA LYS A 297 -2.82 12.05 -34.97
C LYS A 297 -3.70 11.11 -34.14
N ARG A 298 -3.47 9.80 -34.21
CA ARG A 298 -4.20 8.81 -33.41
C ARG A 298 -3.90 8.94 -31.91
N LEU A 299 -2.66 9.24 -31.57
CA LEU A 299 -2.26 9.48 -30.19
C LEU A 299 -2.91 10.76 -29.65
N ASP A 300 -2.87 11.85 -30.43
CA ASP A 300 -3.49 13.12 -30.08
C ASP A 300 -4.99 12.93 -29.85
N GLN A 301 -5.68 12.26 -30.77
CA GLN A 301 -7.10 11.95 -30.64
C GLN A 301 -7.40 11.15 -29.36
N ARG A 302 -6.64 10.09 -29.09
CA ARG A 302 -6.82 9.30 -27.86
C ARG A 302 -6.53 10.09 -26.59
N SER A 303 -5.55 11.00 -26.66
CA SER A 303 -5.21 11.87 -25.54
C SER A 303 -6.35 12.84 -25.24
N GLU A 304 -6.98 13.39 -26.28
CA GLU A 304 -8.14 14.28 -26.16
C GLU A 304 -9.36 13.53 -25.63
N GLU A 305 -9.65 12.33 -26.15
CA GLU A 305 -10.72 11.45 -25.65
C GLU A 305 -10.51 11.11 -24.17
N LEU A 306 -9.27 10.81 -23.75
CA LEU A 306 -8.94 10.54 -22.34
C LEU A 306 -9.17 11.78 -21.48
N LEU A 307 -8.72 12.95 -21.92
CA LEU A 307 -8.88 14.21 -21.18
C LEU A 307 -10.36 14.58 -21.04
N GLN A 308 -11.13 14.46 -22.12
CA GLN A 308 -12.58 14.69 -22.09
C GLN A 308 -13.28 13.69 -21.15
N GLY A 309 -12.90 12.40 -21.19
CA GLY A 309 -13.44 11.39 -20.29
C GLY A 309 -13.10 11.64 -18.82
N LEU A 310 -11.88 12.10 -18.52
CA LEU A 310 -11.48 12.48 -17.16
C LEU A 310 -12.23 13.72 -16.69
N GLN A 311 -12.38 14.74 -17.54
CA GLN A 311 -13.11 15.96 -17.21
C GLN A 311 -14.60 15.68 -16.98
N GLN A 312 -15.21 14.82 -17.80
CA GLN A 312 -16.60 14.40 -17.63
C GLN A 312 -16.78 13.65 -16.31
N ARG A 313 -15.95 12.63 -16.04
CA ARG A 313 -16.01 11.88 -14.78
C ARG A 313 -15.81 12.78 -13.56
N LEU A 314 -14.86 13.72 -13.65
CA LEU A 314 -14.63 14.68 -12.58
C LEU A 314 -15.87 15.53 -12.34
N ASN A 315 -16.50 16.06 -13.39
CA ASN A 315 -17.73 16.85 -13.26
C ASN A 315 -18.88 16.02 -12.68
N GLU A 316 -19.07 14.78 -13.13
CA GLU A 316 -20.09 13.86 -12.60
C GLU A 316 -19.88 13.58 -11.11
N GLU A 317 -18.65 13.32 -10.66
CA GLU A 317 -18.33 13.13 -9.25
C GLU A 317 -18.53 14.43 -8.44
N HIS A 318 -18.16 15.60 -8.99
CA HIS A 318 -18.42 16.89 -8.34
C HIS A 318 -19.92 17.18 -8.21
N ASP A 319 -20.72 16.87 -9.22
CA ASP A 319 -22.17 17.05 -9.20
C ASP A 319 -22.82 16.10 -8.20
N ALA A 320 -22.39 14.84 -8.16
CA ALA A 320 -22.84 13.87 -7.17
C ALA A 320 -22.53 14.34 -5.74
N HIS A 321 -21.29 14.77 -5.47
CA HIS A 321 -20.92 15.29 -4.16
C HIS A 321 -21.65 16.57 -3.79
N ARG A 322 -21.87 17.48 -4.75
CA ARG A 322 -22.69 18.69 -4.50
C ARG A 322 -24.11 18.32 -4.14
N TRP A 323 -24.69 17.33 -4.82
CA TRP A 323 -26.03 16.85 -4.51
C TRP A 323 -26.09 16.19 -3.12
N GLU A 324 -25.13 15.33 -2.78
CA GLU A 324 -25.02 14.73 -1.44
C GLU A 324 -24.88 15.80 -0.35
N MET A 325 -24.03 16.80 -0.54
CA MET A 325 -23.87 17.92 0.39
C MET A 325 -25.16 18.72 0.55
N GLN A 326 -25.90 18.96 -0.53
CA GLN A 326 -27.20 19.62 -0.47
C GLN A 326 -28.23 18.79 0.32
N GLN A 327 -28.24 17.47 0.14
CA GLN A 327 -29.12 16.57 0.91
C GLN A 327 -28.77 16.58 2.40
N ILE A 328 -27.47 16.50 2.73
CA ILE A 328 -27.01 16.58 4.12
C ILE A 328 -27.38 17.95 4.71
N GLN A 329 -27.15 19.05 4.00
CA GLN A 329 -27.48 20.39 4.47
C GLN A 329 -29.00 20.55 4.69
N ALA A 330 -29.83 20.02 3.79
CA ALA A 330 -31.28 20.01 3.96
C ALA A 330 -31.72 19.16 5.18
N GLY A 331 -31.11 17.99 5.37
CA GLY A 331 -31.35 17.13 6.53
C GLY A 331 -30.94 17.79 7.84
N VAL A 332 -29.77 18.43 7.88
CA VAL A 332 -29.28 19.17 9.05
C VAL A 332 -30.19 20.36 9.35
N ALA A 333 -30.65 21.10 8.34
CA ALA A 333 -31.60 22.19 8.55
C ALA A 333 -32.95 21.69 9.10
N ALA A 334 -33.46 20.57 8.58
CA ALA A 334 -34.67 19.94 9.09
C ALA A 334 -34.51 19.47 10.55
N GLU A 335 -33.39 18.84 10.88
CA GLU A 335 -33.10 18.40 12.25
C GLU A 335 -32.88 19.60 13.20
N SER A 336 -32.21 20.67 12.75
CA SER A 336 -32.04 21.91 13.51
C SER A 336 -33.39 22.53 13.87
N THR A 337 -34.28 22.70 12.89
CA THR A 337 -35.62 23.24 13.14
C THR A 337 -36.46 22.32 14.03
N ARG A 338 -36.27 20.99 13.95
CA ARG A 338 -36.93 20.03 14.86
C ARG A 338 -36.43 20.20 16.29
N VAL A 339 -35.12 20.29 16.49
CA VAL A 339 -34.51 20.49 17.81
C VAL A 339 -34.93 21.84 18.40
N GLU A 340 -34.90 22.92 17.62
CA GLU A 340 -35.37 24.25 18.06
C GLU A 340 -36.83 24.21 18.55
N LYS A 341 -37.72 23.52 17.82
CA LYS A 341 -39.11 23.31 18.27
C LYS A 341 -39.19 22.54 19.58
N GLN A 342 -38.39 21.49 19.74
CA GLN A 342 -38.35 20.71 20.98
C GLN A 342 -37.82 21.54 22.16
N VAL A 343 -36.76 22.32 21.94
CA VAL A 343 -36.21 23.24 22.95
C VAL A 343 -37.24 24.28 23.34
N ALA A 344 -37.90 24.94 22.38
CA ALA A 344 -38.97 25.89 22.65
C ALA A 344 -40.13 25.25 23.44
N GLY A 345 -40.50 24.00 23.10
CA GLY A 345 -41.49 23.23 23.84
C GLY A 345 -41.08 22.93 25.28
N LEU A 346 -39.82 22.56 25.51
CA LEU A 346 -39.27 22.33 26.84
C LEU A 346 -39.20 23.62 27.65
N SER A 347 -38.73 24.73 27.07
CA SER A 347 -38.74 26.05 27.70
C SER A 347 -40.14 26.46 28.12
N GLY A 348 -41.15 26.21 27.28
CA GLY A 348 -42.56 26.45 27.62
C GLY A 348 -43.05 25.57 28.79
N ARG A 349 -42.60 24.32 28.90
CA ARG A 349 -42.91 23.44 30.04
C ARG A 349 -42.21 23.88 31.32
N ILE A 350 -40.96 24.32 31.23
CA ILE A 350 -40.19 24.85 32.37
C ILE A 350 -40.87 26.11 32.90
N ALA A 351 -41.28 27.04 32.02
CA ALA A 351 -42.01 28.24 32.45
C ALA A 351 -43.33 27.92 33.17
N LYS A 352 -44.09 26.93 32.67
CA LYS A 352 -45.32 26.46 33.35
C LYS A 352 -45.05 25.82 34.70
N LEU A 353 -43.96 25.05 34.82
CA LEU A 353 -43.54 24.46 36.09
C LEU A 353 -43.15 25.53 37.10
N ASP A 354 -42.39 26.55 36.65
CA ASP A 354 -41.96 27.68 37.48
C ASP A 354 -43.16 28.49 37.98
N GLU A 355 -44.12 28.79 37.11
CA GLU A 355 -45.38 29.45 37.50
C GLU A 355 -46.17 28.61 38.52
N ALA A 356 -46.21 27.29 38.35
CA ALA A 356 -46.85 26.39 39.31
C ALA A 356 -46.12 26.35 40.66
N ALA A 357 -44.78 26.36 40.64
CA ALA A 357 -43.96 26.41 41.85
C ALA A 357 -44.17 27.73 42.61
N GLN A 358 -44.14 28.87 41.93
CA GLN A 358 -44.42 30.18 42.54
C GLN A 358 -45.84 30.26 43.12
N ARG A 359 -46.83 29.67 42.46
CA ARG A 359 -48.20 29.56 43.00
C ARG A 359 -48.27 28.68 44.25
N LEU A 360 -47.52 27.58 44.27
CA LEU A 360 -47.45 26.70 45.43
C LEU A 360 -46.76 27.40 46.61
N GLU A 361 -45.61 28.03 46.38
CA GLU A 361 -44.87 28.79 47.38
C GLU A 361 -45.73 29.90 47.98
N SER A 362 -46.32 30.75 47.14
CA SER A 362 -47.21 31.82 47.62
C SER A 362 -48.47 31.28 48.31
N GLY A 363 -48.97 30.11 47.91
CA GLY A 363 -50.09 29.43 48.57
C GLY A 363 -49.72 28.87 49.94
N LEU A 364 -48.54 28.27 50.06
CA LEU A 364 -48.00 27.76 51.32
C LEU A 364 -47.69 28.90 52.29
N ASP A 365 -47.02 29.96 51.83
CA ASP A 365 -46.74 31.15 52.65
C ASP A 365 -48.03 31.78 53.19
N LYS A 366 -49.06 31.91 52.34
CA LYS A 366 -50.38 32.39 52.79
C LYS A 366 -51.00 31.49 53.86
N ARG A 367 -50.98 30.15 53.66
CA ARG A 367 -51.54 29.19 54.62
C ARG A 367 -50.75 29.15 55.93
N LEU A 368 -49.43 29.18 55.86
CA LEU A 368 -48.56 29.23 57.04
C LEU A 368 -48.75 30.54 57.80
N GLY A 369 -48.84 31.67 57.09
CA GLY A 369 -49.13 32.97 57.69
C GLY A 369 -50.50 33.01 58.38
N GLN A 370 -51.53 32.42 57.75
CA GLN A 370 -52.86 32.29 58.35
C GLN A 370 -52.84 31.39 59.59
N MET A 371 -52.26 30.18 59.49
CA MET A 371 -52.18 29.24 60.60
C MET A 371 -51.37 29.79 61.77
N ALA A 372 -50.22 30.42 61.49
CA ALA A 372 -49.43 31.08 62.52
C ALA A 372 -50.21 32.23 63.16
N GLY A 373 -50.93 33.04 62.37
CA GLY A 373 -51.82 34.09 62.86
C GLY A 373 -52.94 33.56 63.76
N GLU A 374 -53.60 32.46 63.37
CA GLU A 374 -54.64 31.79 64.15
C GLU A 374 -54.09 31.19 65.45
N ILE A 375 -52.95 30.49 65.40
CA ILE A 375 -52.29 29.92 66.58
C ILE A 375 -51.88 31.03 67.54
N VAL A 376 -51.25 32.11 67.06
CA VAL A 376 -50.86 33.25 67.90
C VAL A 376 -52.07 33.96 68.49
N SER A 377 -53.14 34.15 67.70
CA SER A 377 -54.42 34.69 68.18
C SER A 377 -55.02 33.83 69.29
N ASN A 378 -55.07 32.51 69.09
CA ASN A 378 -55.66 31.58 70.04
C ASN A 378 -54.81 31.50 71.32
N ALA A 379 -53.49 31.37 71.19
CA ALA A 379 -52.57 31.39 72.32
C ALA A 379 -52.65 32.71 73.10
N ARG A 380 -52.79 33.85 72.40
CA ARG A 380 -53.02 35.15 73.05
C ARG A 380 -54.34 35.17 73.81
N LYS A 381 -55.44 34.68 73.21
CA LYS A 381 -56.74 34.59 73.88
C LYS A 381 -56.69 33.65 75.10
N GLU A 382 -56.01 32.51 75.00
CA GLU A 382 -55.83 31.59 76.12
C GLU A 382 -55.02 32.23 77.25
N LEU A 383 -53.91 32.91 76.93
CA LEU A 383 -53.13 33.67 77.91
C LEU A 383 -53.94 34.79 78.56
N GLU A 384 -54.71 35.54 77.76
CA GLU A 384 -55.56 36.62 78.26
C GLU A 384 -56.65 36.07 79.20
N THR A 385 -57.29 34.95 78.82
CA THR A 385 -58.28 34.25 79.66
C THR A 385 -57.65 33.71 80.95
N ALA A 386 -56.43 33.13 80.87
CA ALA A 386 -55.71 32.60 82.03
C ALA A 386 -55.23 33.71 82.97
N ILE A 387 -54.81 34.85 82.44
CA ILE A 387 -54.45 36.04 83.22
C ILE A 387 -55.70 36.59 83.91
N GLU A 388 -56.83 36.69 83.21
CA GLU A 388 -58.08 37.18 83.77
C GLU A 388 -58.63 36.25 84.86
N SER A 389 -58.57 34.93 84.66
CA SER A 389 -58.93 33.95 85.70
C SER A 389 -57.96 34.00 86.88
N GLY A 390 -56.65 34.12 86.63
CA GLY A 390 -55.63 34.20 87.67
C GLY A 390 -55.74 35.47 88.51
N LEU A 391 -56.04 36.62 87.89
CA LEU A 391 -56.36 37.87 88.58
C LEU A 391 -57.59 37.69 89.47
N LYS A 392 -58.67 37.09 88.94
CA LYS A 392 -59.89 36.82 89.70
C LYS A 392 -59.65 35.86 90.87
N ASP A 393 -58.85 34.82 90.67
CA ASP A 393 -58.47 33.88 91.73
C ASP A 393 -57.60 34.56 92.79
N MET A 394 -56.67 35.44 92.39
CA MET A 394 -55.84 36.22 93.32
C MET A 394 -56.68 37.25 94.10
N GLU A 395 -57.65 37.92 93.48
CA GLU A 395 -58.59 38.81 94.16
C GLU A 395 -59.42 38.03 95.18
N THR A 396 -59.98 36.88 94.81
CA THR A 396 -60.76 36.06 95.75
C THR A 396 -59.89 35.45 96.85
N HIS A 397 -58.65 35.04 96.54
CA HIS A 397 -57.70 34.53 97.53
C HIS A 397 -57.26 35.62 98.49
N SER A 398 -56.87 36.80 98.00
CA SER A 398 -56.50 37.94 98.85
C SER A 398 -57.68 38.40 99.71
N ALA A 399 -58.90 38.44 99.18
CA ALA A 399 -60.09 38.71 99.97
C ALA A 399 -60.34 37.66 101.07
N LYS A 400 -60.19 36.36 100.75
CA LYS A 400 -60.31 35.26 101.73
C LYS A 400 -59.22 35.31 102.80
N GLU A 401 -57.97 35.54 102.40
CA GLU A 401 -56.84 35.62 103.32
C GLU A 401 -56.96 36.84 104.24
N LEU A 402 -57.34 38.00 103.70
CA LEU A 402 -57.63 39.20 104.51
C LEU A 402 -58.80 38.95 105.47
N ALA A 403 -59.87 38.28 105.02
CA ALA A 403 -60.98 37.93 105.89
C ALA A 403 -60.56 36.97 107.02
N LYS A 404 -59.74 35.96 106.70
CA LYS A 404 -59.19 35.03 107.70
C LYS A 404 -58.26 35.74 108.69
N GLN A 405 -57.36 36.59 108.21
CA GLN A 405 -56.47 37.38 109.07
C GLN A 405 -57.26 38.31 109.98
N LEU A 406 -58.35 38.91 109.48
CA LEU A 406 -59.25 39.73 110.29
C LEU A 406 -59.97 38.88 111.34
N GLU A 407 -60.45 37.70 110.98
CA GLU A 407 -61.11 36.77 111.90
C GLU A 407 -60.15 36.29 113.00
N ASP A 408 -58.92 35.91 112.64
CA ASP A 408 -57.85 35.53 113.58
C ASP A 408 -57.47 36.71 114.50
N ALA A 409 -57.40 37.94 113.96
CA ALA A 409 -57.16 39.14 114.75
C ALA A 409 -58.33 39.44 115.71
N CYS A 410 -59.57 39.30 115.27
CA CYS A 410 -60.75 39.42 116.11
C CYS A 410 -60.79 38.34 117.20
N ALA A 411 -60.41 37.10 116.88
CA ALA A 411 -60.30 36.02 117.85
C ALA A 411 -59.21 36.32 118.88
N HIS A 412 -58.03 36.79 118.44
CA HIS A 412 -56.96 37.23 119.34
C HIS A 412 -57.42 38.38 120.24
N LEU A 413 -58.07 39.41 119.69
CA LEU A 413 -58.63 40.52 120.47
C LEU A 413 -59.64 40.02 121.50
N LYS A 414 -60.47 39.02 121.15
CA LYS A 414 -61.43 38.42 122.07
C LYS A 414 -60.75 37.63 123.19
N VAL A 415 -59.64 36.94 122.90
CA VAL A 415 -58.81 36.26 123.92
C VAL A 415 -58.17 37.29 124.84
N ILE A 416 -57.59 38.37 124.29
CA ILE A 416 -57.01 39.47 125.07
C ILE A 416 -58.08 40.11 125.94
N GLN A 417 -59.26 40.41 125.38
CA GLN A 417 -60.40 40.95 126.13
C GLN A 417 -60.80 40.03 127.28
N LYS A 418 -60.95 38.73 127.04
CA LYS A 418 -61.22 37.75 128.10
C LYS A 418 -60.11 37.69 129.15
N GLY A 419 -58.84 37.82 128.74
CA GLY A 419 -57.70 37.88 129.65
C GLY A 419 -57.72 39.13 130.53
N ILE A 420 -58.08 40.29 129.96
CA ILE A 420 -58.27 41.55 130.70
C ILE A 420 -59.45 41.41 131.68
N GLU A 421 -60.60 40.89 131.24
CA GLU A 421 -61.78 40.67 132.08
C GLU A 421 -61.47 39.72 133.25
N ALA A 422 -60.72 38.63 133.00
CA ALA A 422 -60.27 37.70 134.04
C ALA A 422 -59.30 38.36 135.02
N SER A 423 -58.30 39.11 134.52
CA SER A 423 -57.32 39.79 135.36
C SER A 423 -57.95 40.89 136.22
N VAL A 424 -58.90 41.66 135.67
CA VAL A 424 -59.69 42.64 136.44
C VAL A 424 -60.55 41.95 137.50
N SER A 425 -61.21 40.85 137.15
CA SER A 425 -62.03 40.08 138.09
C SER A 425 -61.19 39.52 139.24
N GLU A 426 -60.01 38.96 138.95
CA GLU A 426 -59.07 38.42 139.94
C GLU A 426 -58.49 39.52 140.84
N SER A 427 -58.16 40.69 140.28
CA SER A 427 -57.72 41.87 141.03
C SER A 427 -58.82 42.39 141.96
N LEU A 428 -60.07 42.40 141.51
CA LEU A 428 -61.21 42.84 142.31
C LEU A 428 -61.50 41.83 143.44
N GLN A 429 -61.38 40.53 143.17
CA GLN A 429 -61.54 39.47 144.18
C GLN A 429 -60.47 39.55 145.27
N THR A 430 -59.20 39.77 144.88
CA THR A 430 -58.10 39.94 145.84
C THR A 430 -58.23 41.22 146.66
N GLN A 431 -58.68 42.32 146.05
CA GLN A 431 -58.95 43.58 146.75
C GLN A 431 -60.07 43.42 147.79
N VAL A 432 -61.18 42.76 147.43
CA VAL A 432 -62.33 42.49 148.33
C VAL A 432 -61.92 41.58 149.49
N ALA A 433 -61.15 40.52 149.24
CA ALA A 433 -60.65 39.63 150.29
C ALA A 433 -59.72 40.35 151.27
N LYS A 434 -58.92 41.31 150.79
CA LYS A 434 -58.01 42.12 151.63
C LYS A 434 -58.79 43.08 152.53
N THR A 435 -59.86 43.70 152.03
CA THR A 435 -60.72 44.58 152.83
C THR A 435 -61.51 43.83 153.90
N LEU A 436 -62.00 42.63 153.61
CA LEU A 436 -62.75 41.80 154.57
C LEU A 436 -61.89 41.37 155.76
N ARG A 437 -60.63 40.94 155.53
CA ARG A 437 -59.71 40.61 156.64
C ARG A 437 -59.38 41.79 157.54
N SER A 438 -59.27 43.00 156.97
CA SER A 438 -58.99 44.20 157.77
C SER A 438 -60.17 44.65 158.64
N PHE A 439 -61.39 44.29 158.25
CA PHE A 439 -62.60 44.57 159.02
C PHE A 439 -62.77 43.59 160.18
N GLU A 440 -62.48 42.31 159.96
CA GLU A 440 -62.56 41.24 160.95
C GLU A 440 -61.59 41.48 162.13
N HIS A 441 -60.37 41.91 161.84
CA HIS A 441 -59.36 42.21 162.87
C HIS A 441 -59.75 43.40 163.77
N ASN A 442 -60.47 44.40 163.24
CA ASN A 442 -60.93 45.56 164.01
C ASN A 442 -62.11 45.24 164.95
N LEU A 443 -62.93 44.25 164.62
CA LEU A 443 -64.06 43.84 165.45
C LEU A 443 -63.60 43.07 166.70
N GLU A 444 -62.53 42.29 166.57
CA GLU A 444 -61.99 41.46 167.66
C GLU A 444 -61.33 42.34 168.75
N ASP A 445 -60.64 43.41 168.35
CA ASP A 445 -60.00 44.37 169.26
C ASP A 445 -61.00 45.21 170.09
N LEU A 446 -62.20 45.44 169.55
CA LEU A 446 -63.28 46.16 170.23
C LEU A 446 -63.97 45.31 171.31
N ALA A 447 -64.09 44.00 171.07
CA ALA A 447 -64.69 43.07 172.02
C ALA A 447 -63.82 42.89 173.27
N GLN A 448 -62.50 42.77 173.10
CA GLN A 448 -61.53 42.60 174.19
C GLN A 448 -61.55 43.78 175.20
N ASN A 449 -61.67 45.02 174.71
CA ASN A 449 -61.66 46.23 175.54
C ASN A 449 -62.90 46.42 176.43
N SER A 450 -64.06 45.90 176.01
CA SER A 450 -65.34 46.10 176.72
C SER A 450 -65.47 45.22 177.98
N VAL A 451 -64.84 44.04 178.00
CA VAL A 451 -64.93 43.07 179.10
C VAL A 451 -64.02 43.45 180.27
N ASP A 452 -62.85 44.03 179.99
CA ASP A 452 -61.91 44.47 181.03
C ASP A 452 -62.39 45.71 181.81
N GLN A 453 -63.22 46.54 181.17
CA GLN A 453 -63.79 47.75 181.79
C GLN A 453 -64.94 47.44 182.76
N LEU A 454 -65.69 46.36 182.53
CA LEU A 454 -66.77 45.90 183.41
C LEU A 454 -66.23 45.17 184.65
N ARG A 455 -65.11 44.46 184.55
CA ARG A 455 -64.48 43.76 185.69
C ARG A 455 -63.91 44.71 186.75
N LYS A 456 -63.32 45.83 186.33
CA LYS A 456 -62.71 46.81 187.26
C LYS A 456 -63.74 47.65 188.03
N LYS A 457 -64.94 47.90 187.46
CA LYS A 457 -65.99 48.70 188.13
C LYS A 457 -66.82 47.90 189.13
N LEU A 458 -66.96 46.57 188.94
CA LEU A 458 -67.75 45.74 189.85
C LEU A 458 -67.01 45.43 191.18
N ALA A 459 -65.68 45.32 191.16
CA ALA A 459 -64.88 45.00 192.34
C ALA A 459 -64.68 46.19 193.31
N GLY A 460 -64.78 47.43 192.82
CA GLY A 460 -64.64 48.64 193.64
C GLY A 460 -65.90 49.02 194.43
N GLY A 461 -67.10 48.72 193.90
CA GLY A 461 -68.38 49.11 194.52
C GLY A 461 -68.79 48.28 195.73
N PHE A 462 -68.39 47.01 195.81
CA PHE A 462 -68.74 46.15 196.95
C PHE A 462 -67.89 46.40 198.20
N ASN A 463 -66.72 47.00 198.07
CA ASN A 463 -65.83 47.29 199.21
C ASN A 463 -66.21 48.59 199.97
N SER A 464 -66.99 49.49 199.36
CA SER A 464 -67.46 50.72 200.01
C SER A 464 -68.81 50.58 200.72
N LEU A 465 -69.60 49.55 200.40
CA LEU A 465 -70.94 49.33 201.00
C LEU A 465 -70.91 48.51 202.30
N VAL A 466 -69.91 47.64 202.50
CA VAL A 466 -69.77 46.87 203.76
C VAL A 466 -69.18 47.72 204.90
N LYS A 467 -68.54 48.86 204.59
CA LYS A 467 -67.89 49.71 205.58
C LYS A 467 -68.76 50.88 206.11
N ILE A 468 -69.94 51.12 205.54
CA ILE A 468 -70.77 52.32 205.86
C ILE A 468 -72.11 51.97 206.54
N LEU A 469 -72.52 50.69 206.62
CA LEU A 469 -73.85 50.29 207.12
C LEU A 469 -73.82 49.26 208.27
N GLY A 470 -72.99 49.50 209.30
CA GLY A 470 -73.01 48.67 210.51
C GLY A 470 -72.39 49.24 211.79
N GLU A 471 -72.00 50.52 211.83
CA GLU A 471 -71.41 51.18 213.02
C GLU A 471 -72.29 52.33 213.57
N HIS A 472 -73.63 52.21 213.54
CA HIS A 472 -74.48 53.10 214.35
C HIS A 472 -75.85 52.50 214.79
N PHE A 473 -75.99 52.36 216.13
CA PHE A 473 -77.18 52.12 217.01
C PHE A 473 -77.74 50.68 217.08
N GLN A 474 -78.15 50.03 218.20
CA GLN A 474 -78.42 50.33 219.63
C GLN A 474 -79.20 51.61 219.99
N GLU A 475 -80.52 51.60 219.83
CA GLU A 475 -81.55 51.57 220.90
C GLU A 475 -82.85 51.00 220.32
#